data_AF-Q0AV00-F1
#
_entry.id   AF-Q0AV00-F1
#
_cell.length_a   1.000
_cell.length_b   1.000
_cell.length_c   1.000
_cell.angle_alpha   90.00
_cell.angle_beta   90.00
_cell.angle_gamma   90.00
#
_symmetry.space_group_name_H-M   'P 1'
#
loop_
_entity.id
_entity.type
_entity.pdbx_description
1 polymer ?
#
loop_
_entity_poly.entity_id
_entity_poly.type
_entity_poly.pdbx_seq_one_letter_code
_entity_poly.pdbx_strand_id
1 'polypeptide(L)'
;MESTLDKLISDINQAESTKVTHYLCLGVGISSREGNYEKMRVERNEEGKIALGVDYDLHYIGDDYEIEKTGSFEDGGIDYEIREEGILLLMLHLQK
;
A
#
# COMPACT_ATOMS: atom_id res chain seq x y z
N MET A 1 15.69 -11.90 -8.68
CA MET A 1 15.80 -10.69 -7.85
C MET A 1 14.39 -10.41 -7.37
N GLU A 2 14.15 -10.37 -6.06
CA GLU A 2 12.81 -10.13 -5.50
C GLU A 2 12.40 -8.67 -5.80
N SER A 3 11.23 -8.47 -6.40
CA SER A 3 10.73 -7.13 -6.70
C SER A 3 10.32 -6.40 -5.42
N THR A 4 10.23 -5.08 -5.46
CA THR A 4 9.72 -4.32 -4.30
C THR A 4 8.25 -4.67 -4.01
N LEU A 5 7.48 -4.98 -5.06
CA LEU A 5 6.11 -5.47 -4.93
C LEU A 5 6.04 -6.82 -4.19
N ASP A 6 6.96 -7.76 -4.47
CA ASP A 6 6.98 -9.06 -3.75
C ASP A 6 7.23 -8.86 -2.24
N LYS A 7 8.14 -7.94 -1.88
CA LYS A 7 8.40 -7.60 -0.48
C LYS A 7 7.19 -6.97 0.19
N LEU A 8 6.53 -6.04 -0.50
CA LEU A 8 5.30 -5.41 -0.02
C LEU A 8 4.21 -6.45 0.23
N ILE A 9 3.98 -7.36 -0.72
CA ILE A 9 3.00 -8.45 -0.59
C ILE A 9 3.33 -9.33 0.62
N SER A 10 4.59 -9.72 0.77
CA SER A 10 5.06 -10.52 1.89
C SER A 10 4.82 -9.81 3.23
N ASP A 11 5.13 -8.52 3.33
CA ASP A 11 4.95 -7.74 4.56
C ASP A 11 3.46 -7.55 4.89
N ILE A 12 2.61 -7.20 3.92
CA ILE A 12 1.15 -7.11 4.12
C ILE A 12 0.60 -8.45 4.64
N ASN A 13 0.98 -9.54 3.98
CA ASN A 13 0.51 -10.88 4.34
C ASN A 13 1.06 -11.37 5.69
N GLN A 14 2.06 -10.72 6.28
CA GLN A 14 2.56 -11.05 7.62
C GLN A 14 2.06 -10.10 8.70
N ALA A 15 1.38 -9.01 8.32
CA ALA A 15 0.86 -8.02 9.26
C ALA A 15 -0.41 -8.52 9.95
N GLU A 16 -0.51 -8.26 11.25
CA GLU A 16 -1.74 -8.47 12.03
C GLU A 16 -2.77 -7.38 11.74
N SER A 17 -2.31 -6.16 11.45
CA SER A 17 -3.18 -5.09 10.95
C SER A 17 -2.51 -4.25 9.88
N THR A 18 -3.32 -3.74 8.95
CA THR A 18 -2.90 -2.86 7.87
C THR A 18 -3.80 -1.66 7.85
N LYS A 19 -3.23 -0.47 8.06
CA LYS A 19 -3.90 0.80 7.80
C LYS A 19 -3.51 1.28 6.41
N VAL A 20 -4.51 1.52 5.57
CA VAL A 20 -4.35 2.08 4.23
C VAL A 20 -4.83 3.52 4.26
N THR A 21 -3.98 4.47 3.90
CA THR A 21 -4.35 5.87 3.65
C THR A 21 -4.31 6.11 2.15
N HIS A 22 -5.45 6.40 1.54
CA HIS A 22 -5.59 6.71 0.12
C HIS A 22 -5.68 8.22 -0.09
N TYR A 23 -4.76 8.78 -0.87
CA TYR A 23 -4.72 10.19 -1.24
C TYR A 23 -5.41 10.44 -2.58
N LEU A 24 -6.36 11.37 -2.58
CA LEU A 24 -7.13 11.81 -3.74
C LEU A 24 -6.69 13.23 -4.10
N CYS A 25 -5.94 13.36 -5.20
CA CYS A 25 -5.57 14.64 -5.79
C CYS A 25 -6.76 15.21 -6.58
N LEU A 26 -7.63 15.95 -5.90
CA LEU A 26 -8.70 16.70 -6.55
C LEU A 26 -8.08 17.99 -7.09
N GLY A 27 -8.40 18.45 -8.30
CA GLY A 27 -7.75 19.65 -8.89
C GLY A 27 -7.83 20.95 -8.06
N VAL A 28 -8.54 20.93 -6.92
CA VAL A 28 -8.69 22.02 -5.94
C VAL A 28 -7.99 21.75 -4.59
N GLY A 29 -7.36 20.58 -4.40
CA GLY A 29 -6.68 20.21 -3.16
C GLY A 29 -6.49 18.70 -2.99
N ILE A 30 -5.81 18.32 -1.91
CA ILE A 30 -5.59 16.91 -1.55
C ILE A 30 -6.64 16.51 -0.50
N SER A 31 -7.34 15.41 -0.77
CA SER A 31 -8.17 14.72 0.23
C SER A 31 -7.54 13.37 0.55
N SER A 32 -7.86 12.80 1.71
CA SER A 32 -7.43 11.45 2.06
C SER A 32 -8.57 10.66 2.70
N ARG A 33 -8.55 9.33 2.49
CA ARG A 33 -9.41 8.37 3.17
C ARG A 33 -8.57 7.30 3.82
N GLU A 34 -9.07 6.72 4.90
CA GLU A 34 -8.36 5.70 5.65
C GLU A 34 -9.21 4.46 5.86
N GLY A 35 -8.63 3.29 5.64
CA GLY A 35 -9.21 1.99 5.93
C GLY A 35 -8.29 1.19 6.85
N ASN A 36 -8.85 0.54 7.86
CA ASN A 36 -8.10 -0.35 8.75
C ASN A 36 -8.58 -1.78 8.52
N TYR A 37 -7.63 -2.67 8.25
CA TYR A 37 -7.88 -4.05 7.88
C TYR A 37 -7.12 -4.97 8.81
N GLU A 38 -7.84 -5.89 9.47
CA GLU A 38 -7.21 -6.95 10.27
C GLU A 38 -6.81 -8.11 9.35
N LYS A 39 -5.56 -8.59 9.51
CA LYS A 39 -5.02 -9.76 8.80
C LYS A 39 -5.26 -9.74 7.29
N MET A 40 -5.08 -8.57 6.69
CA MET A 40 -5.26 -8.37 5.25
C MET A 40 -4.42 -9.39 4.46
N ARG A 41 -5.00 -9.90 3.38
CA ARG A 41 -4.33 -10.80 2.44
C ARG A 41 -4.42 -10.27 1.04
N VAL A 42 -3.29 -10.23 0.35
CA VAL A 42 -3.19 -9.81 -1.04
C VAL A 42 -2.41 -10.84 -1.85
N GLU A 43 -2.83 -11.01 -3.09
CA GLU A 43 -2.19 -11.86 -4.08
C GLU A 43 -2.17 -11.17 -5.43
N ARG A 44 -1.20 -11.55 -6.28
CA ARG A 44 -1.13 -11.02 -7.64
C ARG A 44 -2.29 -11.57 -8.48
N ASN A 45 -2.90 -10.71 -9.26
CA ASN A 45 -3.85 -11.09 -10.31
C ASN A 45 -3.11 -11.64 -11.54
N GLU A 46 -3.86 -12.00 -12.60
CA GLU A 46 -3.30 -12.53 -13.85
C GLU A 46 -2.35 -11.55 -14.58
N GLU A 47 -2.48 -10.25 -14.31
CA GLU A 47 -1.60 -9.19 -14.84
C GLU A 47 -0.38 -8.94 -13.95
N GLY A 48 -0.23 -9.68 -12.85
CA GLY A 48 0.88 -9.53 -11.91
C GLY A 48 0.73 -8.38 -10.92
N LYS A 49 -0.45 -7.77 -10.80
CA LYS A 49 -0.76 -6.61 -9.94
C LYS A 49 -1.53 -7.02 -8.68
N ILE A 50 -1.50 -6.20 -7.63
CA ILE A 50 -2.33 -6.36 -6.42
C ILE A 50 -3.37 -5.25 -6.31
N ALA A 51 -4.54 -5.56 -5.73
CA ALA A 51 -5.55 -4.55 -5.45
C ALA A 51 -5.39 -3.99 -4.02
N LEU A 52 -5.22 -2.68 -3.89
CA LEU A 52 -5.12 -1.98 -2.61
C LEU A 52 -5.97 -0.71 -2.64
N GLY A 53 -6.59 -0.36 -1.52
CA GLY A 53 -7.38 0.86 -1.45
C GLY A 53 -8.26 0.93 -0.21
N VAL A 54 -9.22 1.83 -0.24
CA VAL A 54 -10.17 2.09 0.85
C VAL A 54 -11.59 2.06 0.29
N ASP A 55 -12.46 1.28 0.90
CA ASP A 55 -13.85 1.04 0.45
C ASP A 55 -13.94 0.60 -1.03
N TYR A 56 -14.56 1.42 -1.88
CA TYR A 56 -14.74 1.17 -3.31
C TYR A 56 -13.65 1.80 -4.18
N ASP A 57 -12.72 2.54 -3.58
CA ASP A 57 -11.64 3.22 -4.29
C ASP A 57 -10.36 2.38 -4.19
N LEU A 58 -10.17 1.52 -5.21
CA LEU A 58 -9.07 0.56 -5.32
C LEU A 58 -8.11 0.93 -6.44
N HIS A 59 -6.82 0.68 -6.21
CA HIS A 59 -5.74 0.76 -7.20
C HIS A 59 -5.16 -0.61 -7.48
N TYR A 60 -4.84 -0.88 -8.74
CA TYR A 60 -4.10 -2.07 -9.15
C TYR A 60 -2.61 -1.75 -9.21
N ILE A 61 -1.91 -2.06 -8.14
CA ILE A 61 -0.50 -1.76 -7.95
C ILE A 61 0.35 -2.88 -8.57
N GLY A 62 1.15 -2.52 -9.57
CA GLY A 62 2.11 -3.41 -10.23
C GLY A 62 3.57 -2.98 -9.99
N ASP A 63 4.49 -3.66 -10.68
CA ASP A 63 5.92 -3.34 -10.68
C ASP A 63 6.26 -2.02 -11.41
N ASP A 64 5.26 -1.41 -12.07
CA ASP A 64 5.28 -0.10 -12.71
C ASP A 64 5.15 1.07 -11.72
N TYR A 65 4.74 0.81 -10.47
CA TYR A 65 4.60 1.82 -9.43
C TYR A 65 5.91 2.03 -8.65
N GLU A 66 6.08 3.25 -8.16
CA GLU A 66 7.15 3.61 -7.23
C GLU A 66 6.74 3.16 -5.82
N ILE A 67 7.23 2.00 -5.39
CA ILE A 67 6.99 1.45 -4.05
C ILE A 67 8.23 1.69 -3.20
N GLU A 68 8.09 2.41 -2.09
CA GLU A 68 9.19 2.70 -1.17
C GLU A 68 8.81 2.33 0.27
N LYS A 69 9.73 1.64 0.96
CA LYS A 69 9.62 1.38 2.39
C LYS A 69 10.23 2.57 3.15
N THR A 70 9.38 3.39 3.76
CA THR A 70 9.78 4.68 4.35
C THR A 70 10.04 4.60 5.85
N GLY A 71 9.54 3.56 6.53
CA GLY A 71 9.67 3.41 7.98
C GLY A 71 9.80 1.95 8.42
N SER A 72 10.54 1.74 9.50
CA SER A 72 10.51 0.50 10.29
C SER A 72 10.70 0.87 11.75
N PHE A 73 9.74 0.49 12.59
CA PHE A 73 9.65 0.93 13.98
C PHE A 73 10.02 -0.21 14.93
N GLU A 74 10.45 0.15 16.15
CA GLU A 74 10.92 -0.82 17.16
C GLU A 74 9.83 -1.80 17.62
N ASP A 75 8.56 -1.40 17.48
CA ASP A 75 7.37 -2.22 17.76
C ASP A 75 6.99 -3.17 16.61
N GLY A 76 7.80 -3.23 15.54
CA GLY A 76 7.54 -4.07 14.37
C GLY A 76 6.67 -3.41 13.31
N GLY A 77 6.28 -2.15 13.49
CA GLY A 77 5.57 -1.37 12.48
C GLY A 77 6.42 -1.15 11.21
N ILE A 78 5.79 -1.18 10.04
CA ILE A 78 6.43 -0.91 8.74
C ILE A 78 5.56 0.07 7.94
N ASP A 79 6.19 1.13 7.42
CA ASP A 79 5.52 2.07 6.51
C ASP A 79 5.96 1.86 5.07
N TYR A 80 4.99 1.92 4.16
CA TYR A 80 5.20 1.96 2.71
C TYR A 80 4.50 3.17 2.09
N GLU A 81 5.17 3.81 1.14
CA GLU A 81 4.59 4.76 0.21
C GLU A 81 4.49 4.12 -1.18
N ILE A 82 3.36 4.37 -1.85
CA ILE A 82 3.12 3.92 -3.23
C ILE A 82 2.77 5.14 -4.07
N ARG A 83 3.57 5.39 -5.10
CA ARG A 83 3.47 6.54 -5.99
C ARG A 83 3.31 6.11 -7.44
N GLU A 84 2.64 6.94 -8.22
CA GLU A 84 2.55 6.85 -9.67
C GLU A 84 3.03 8.18 -10.25
N GLU A 85 4.09 8.14 -11.06
CA GLU A 85 4.72 9.34 -11.64
C GLU A 85 5.05 10.43 -10.59
N GLY A 86 5.59 10.01 -9.44
CA GLY A 86 5.89 10.88 -8.29
C GLY A 86 4.69 11.32 -7.43
N ILE A 87 3.45 11.03 -7.85
CA ILE A 87 2.23 11.38 -7.10
C ILE A 87 1.97 10.31 -6.05
N LEU A 88 1.89 10.70 -4.76
CA LEU A 88 1.53 9.78 -3.67
C LEU A 88 0.07 9.35 -3.79
N LEU A 89 -0.14 8.05 -3.99
CA LEU A 89 -1.47 7.45 -4.08
C LEU A 89 -1.87 6.79 -2.77
N LEU A 90 -1.01 5.92 -2.24
CA LEU A 90 -1.29 5.15 -1.04
C LEU A 90 -0.13 5.27 -0.06
N MET A 91 -0.46 5.35 1.23
CA MET A 91 0.45 5.08 2.33
C MET A 91 -0.10 3.90 3.11
N LEU A 92 0.76 2.94 3.44
CA LEU A 92 0.41 1.77 4.24
C LEU A 92 1.19 1.82 5.54
N HIS A 93 0.50 1.54 6.63
CA HIS A 93 1.11 1.27 7.93
C HIS A 93 0.75 -0.16 8.33
N LEU A 94 1.77 -1.01 8.44
CA LEU A 94 1.65 -2.44 8.72
C LEU A 94 2.12 -2.70 10.15
N GLN A 95 1.27 -3.30 10.98
CA GLN A 95 1.61 -3.70 12.34
C GLN A 95 1.72 -5.23 12.43
N LYS A 96 2.81 -5.73 13.00
CA LYS A 96 3.02 -7.16 13.29
C LYS A 96 2.49 -7.57 14.66
#